data_AF-A0A643JRR2-F1
#
_entry.id   AF-A0A643JRR2-F1
#
_cell.length_a   1.000
_cell.length_b   1.000
_cell.length_c   1.000
_cell.angle_alpha   90.00
_cell.angle_beta   90.00
_cell.angle_gamma   90.00
#
_symmetry.space_group_name_H-M   'P 1'
#
loop_
_entity.id
_entity.type
_entity.pdbx_description
1 polymer ?
#
loop_
_entity_poly.entity_id
_entity_poly.type
_entity_poly.pdbx_seq_one_letter_code
_entity_poly.pdbx_strand_id
1 'polypeptide(L)'
;MPNNKRGRDENLDDEQRQQPERKREEVRDRVREDRAMSGALGGRLGGLDEVLESEDYPVTTDELVEAYGHYEIETQGGTESLEEVLAPTDNQTYDSADDVRSRILGLIHR
;
A
#
# COMPACT_ATOMS: atom_id res chain seq x y z
N MET A 1 -15.27 -8.62 75.06
CA MET A 1 -15.02 -9.99 75.57
C MET A 1 -16.35 -10.74 75.46
N PRO A 2 -16.50 -12.01 74.97
CA PRO A 2 -15.50 -13.09 74.80
C PRO A 2 -15.54 -13.90 73.47
N ASN A 3 -14.38 -14.47 73.14
CA ASN A 3 -14.03 -15.81 72.61
C ASN A 3 -14.75 -16.52 71.44
N ASN A 4 -13.98 -16.66 70.36
CA ASN A 4 -13.63 -17.87 69.58
C ASN A 4 -14.46 -19.16 69.76
N LYS A 5 -15.02 -19.67 68.65
CA LYS A 5 -14.75 -21.02 68.10
C LYS A 5 -15.72 -21.30 66.94
N ARG A 6 -15.15 -21.95 65.91
CA ARG A 6 -15.71 -23.10 65.17
C ARG A 6 -15.73 -22.83 63.67
N GLY A 7 -14.70 -23.35 63.00
CA GLY A 7 -14.69 -23.49 61.55
C GLY A 7 -15.85 -24.37 61.09
N ARG A 8 -16.34 -24.05 59.90
CA ARG A 8 -17.15 -24.84 58.96
C ARG A 8 -17.89 -23.85 58.08
N ASP A 9 -17.44 -23.72 56.84
CA ASP A 9 -18.24 -23.62 55.60
C ASP A 9 -17.35 -23.02 54.52
N GLU A 10 -16.71 -23.88 53.73
CA GLU A 10 -16.43 -23.55 52.33
C GLU A 10 -17.65 -24.03 51.53
N ASN A 11 -18.71 -23.21 51.54
CA ASN A 11 -19.65 -23.12 50.43
C ASN A 11 -19.07 -22.01 49.54
N LEU A 12 -18.61 -22.34 48.32
CA LEU A 12 -19.42 -22.44 47.10
C LEU A 12 -20.14 -21.14 46.78
N ASP A 13 -20.03 -20.79 45.48
CA ASP A 13 -20.70 -19.68 44.80
C ASP A 13 -20.04 -18.31 45.09
N ASP A 14 -19.63 -17.49 44.13
CA ASP A 14 -19.92 -17.48 42.71
C ASP A 14 -19.01 -16.41 42.06
N GLU A 15 -18.99 -16.41 40.73
CA GLU A 15 -18.68 -15.24 39.89
C GLU A 15 -17.21 -14.91 39.52
N GLN A 16 -17.00 -14.96 38.20
CA GLN A 16 -16.14 -14.07 37.39
C GLN A 16 -14.67 -14.42 37.18
N ARG A 17 -14.39 -15.64 36.71
CA ARG A 17 -13.34 -15.80 35.68
C ARG A 17 -13.89 -16.50 34.45
N GLN A 18 -14.95 -15.91 33.87
CA GLN A 18 -15.00 -15.87 32.42
C GLN A 18 -13.68 -15.26 31.96
N GLN A 19 -12.91 -15.99 31.15
CA GLN A 19 -12.29 -15.52 29.91
C GLN A 19 -11.67 -16.74 29.20
N PRO A 20 -11.69 -16.74 27.87
CA PRO A 20 -12.25 -17.85 27.12
C PRO A 20 -11.20 -18.45 26.19
N GLU A 21 -10.83 -19.70 26.39
CA GLU A 21 -9.99 -20.39 25.43
C GLU A 21 -10.87 -21.22 24.51
N ARG A 22 -10.79 -20.90 23.22
CA ARG A 22 -11.24 -21.73 22.09
C ARG A 22 -12.70 -21.54 21.68
N LYS A 23 -12.97 -20.46 20.94
CA LYS A 23 -13.66 -20.48 19.63
C LYS A 23 -13.97 -19.04 19.18
N ARG A 24 -12.98 -18.37 18.61
CA ARG A 24 -13.18 -17.49 17.44
C ARG A 24 -12.48 -18.27 16.32
N GLU A 25 -13.18 -18.97 15.45
CA GLU A 25 -13.81 -18.36 14.26
C GLU A 25 -13.00 -17.16 13.77
N GLU A 26 -11.82 -17.44 13.21
CA GLU A 26 -11.22 -16.56 12.23
C GLU A 26 -11.31 -17.26 10.88
N VAL A 27 -12.41 -16.92 10.24
CA VAL A 27 -12.81 -17.31 8.91
C VAL A 27 -12.19 -16.29 7.95
N ARG A 28 -11.54 -16.83 6.90
CA ARG A 28 -11.23 -16.23 5.59
C ARG A 28 -9.85 -15.59 5.39
N ASP A 29 -9.23 -16.12 4.33
CA ASP A 29 -8.34 -15.43 3.39
C ASP A 29 -7.00 -14.89 3.91
N ARG A 30 -6.02 -15.80 4.01
CA ARG A 30 -4.60 -15.46 3.82
C ARG A 30 -4.26 -15.22 2.33
N VAL A 31 -5.12 -14.51 1.59
CA VAL A 31 -4.87 -14.10 0.20
C VAL A 31 -5.50 -12.72 -0.05
N ARG A 32 -5.16 -11.68 0.74
CA ARG A 32 -5.36 -10.27 0.34
C ARG A 32 -4.74 -9.22 1.28
N GLU A 33 -3.59 -9.50 1.89
CA GLU A 33 -2.76 -8.44 2.50
C GLU A 33 -1.83 -7.79 1.46
N ASP A 34 -2.37 -7.47 0.28
CA ASP A 34 -1.63 -6.75 -0.79
C ASP A 34 -2.46 -5.59 -1.34
N ARG A 35 -3.29 -4.96 -0.52
CA ARG A 35 -4.10 -3.83 -0.98
C ARG A 35 -4.38 -2.86 0.16
N ALA A 36 -3.46 -1.92 0.36
CA ALA A 36 -3.73 -0.53 0.81
C ALA A 36 -2.58 0.13 1.61
N MET A 37 -1.32 -0.31 1.48
CA MET A 37 -0.16 0.47 1.98
C MET A 37 0.82 0.90 0.87
N SER A 38 0.42 0.76 -0.40
CA SER A 38 1.10 1.30 -1.59
C SER A 38 0.25 2.42 -2.21
N GLY A 39 -0.18 3.39 -1.40
CA GLY A 39 -1.19 4.37 -1.83
C GLY A 39 -1.01 5.79 -1.30
N ALA A 40 0.08 6.07 -0.58
CA ALA A 40 0.31 7.40 -0.03
C ALA A 40 1.06 8.35 -0.99
N LEU A 41 1.56 7.85 -2.13
CA LEU A 41 2.32 8.65 -3.12
C LEU A 41 1.71 8.63 -4.54
N GLY A 42 0.70 7.81 -4.80
CA GLY A 42 0.12 7.57 -6.14
C GLY A 42 -0.75 8.69 -6.72
N GLY A 43 -0.58 9.93 -6.27
CA GLY A 43 -1.45 11.05 -6.66
C GLY A 43 -0.86 11.99 -7.70
N ARG A 44 0.43 11.85 -8.06
CA ARG A 44 1.13 12.89 -8.81
C ARG A 44 1.18 12.66 -10.32
N LEU A 45 1.12 11.41 -10.74
CA LEU A 45 1.03 11.00 -12.15
C LEU A 45 -0.35 10.39 -12.45
N GLY A 46 -1.32 10.57 -11.56
CA GLY A 46 -2.64 9.95 -11.67
C GLY A 46 -2.55 8.42 -11.79
N GLY A 47 -3.30 7.85 -12.74
CA GLY A 47 -3.33 6.40 -12.98
C GLY A 47 -2.02 5.80 -13.47
N LEU A 48 -1.06 6.62 -13.93
CA LEU A 48 0.25 6.13 -14.33
C LEU A 48 1.06 5.64 -13.12
N ASP A 49 0.94 6.25 -11.94
CA ASP A 49 1.70 5.84 -10.74
C ASP A 49 1.37 4.38 -10.36
N GLU A 50 0.08 4.02 -10.37
CA GLU A 50 -0.39 2.66 -10.04
C GLU A 50 0.14 1.61 -11.01
N VAL A 51 0.21 1.97 -12.29
CA VAL A 51 0.74 1.10 -13.35
C VAL A 51 2.25 0.94 -13.16
N LEU A 52 2.98 2.04 -12.96
CA LEU A 52 4.42 2.01 -12.71
C LEU A 52 4.76 1.15 -11.49
N GLU A 53 3.98 1.21 -10.41
CA GLU A 53 4.18 0.36 -9.22
C GLU A 53 3.93 -1.13 -9.50
N SER A 54 3.07 -1.45 -10.48
CA SER A 54 2.71 -2.82 -10.84
C SER A 54 3.58 -3.42 -11.95
N GLU A 55 4.43 -2.62 -12.59
CA GLU A 55 5.32 -3.04 -13.67
C GLU A 55 6.49 -3.90 -13.17
N ASP A 56 6.97 -4.78 -14.06
CA ASP A 56 8.13 -5.63 -13.80
C ASP A 56 9.40 -4.94 -14.31
N TYR A 57 10.34 -4.68 -13.41
CA TYR A 57 11.59 -3.98 -13.70
C TYR A 57 12.75 -4.97 -13.90
N PRO A 58 13.73 -4.65 -14.76
CA PRO A 58 13.97 -3.36 -15.42
C PRO A 58 13.18 -3.13 -16.72
N VAL A 59 12.77 -1.88 -16.97
CA VAL A 59 12.05 -1.45 -18.19
C VAL A 59 12.79 -0.32 -18.90
N THR A 60 12.67 -0.23 -20.21
CA THR A 60 13.24 0.88 -20.99
C THR A 60 12.24 2.00 -21.22
N THR A 61 12.74 3.21 -21.54
CA THR A 61 11.89 4.36 -21.89
C THR A 61 11.02 4.04 -23.10
N ASP A 62 11.57 3.35 -24.10
CA ASP A 62 10.85 2.94 -25.30
C ASP A 62 9.71 1.95 -24.97
N GLU A 63 9.96 0.94 -24.14
CA GLU A 63 8.92 0.02 -23.66
C GLU A 63 7.82 0.73 -22.86
N LEU A 64 8.22 1.70 -22.03
CA LEU A 64 7.28 2.55 -21.27
C LEU A 64 6.42 3.41 -22.18
N VAL A 65 7.00 3.99 -23.22
CA VAL A 65 6.28 4.80 -24.20
C VAL A 65 5.40 3.91 -25.10
N GLU A 66 5.85 2.72 -25.46
CA GLU A 66 5.06 1.78 -26.25
C GLU A 66 3.85 1.26 -25.47
N ALA A 67 4.02 0.92 -24.19
CA ALA A 67 2.95 0.41 -23.34
C ALA A 67 2.04 1.52 -22.80
N TYR A 68 2.63 2.65 -22.39
CA TYR A 68 1.99 3.67 -21.57
C TYR A 68 2.11 5.09 -22.14
N GLY A 69 2.61 5.26 -23.37
CA GLY A 69 2.81 6.58 -24.00
C GLY A 69 1.55 7.45 -24.06
N HIS A 70 0.39 6.82 -24.18
CA HIS A 70 -0.92 7.48 -24.22
C HIS A 70 -1.45 7.94 -22.85
N TYR A 71 -0.76 7.63 -21.74
CA TYR A 71 -1.20 8.09 -20.43
C TYR A 71 -1.05 9.60 -20.32
N GLU A 72 -2.12 10.24 -19.84
CA GLU A 72 -2.18 11.66 -19.61
C GLU A 72 -1.55 12.00 -18.24
N ILE A 73 -0.58 12.91 -18.26
CA ILE A 73 0.15 13.39 -17.10
C ILE A 73 -0.18 14.87 -16.90
N GLU A 74 -0.52 15.24 -15.68
CA GLU A 74 -0.73 16.62 -15.30
C GLU A 74 0.63 17.34 -15.14
N THR A 75 0.88 18.32 -16.00
CA THR A 75 2.08 19.16 -16.00
C THR A 75 1.72 20.61 -15.64
N GLN A 76 2.72 21.47 -15.46
CA GLN A 76 2.48 22.88 -15.15
C GLN A 76 1.83 23.64 -16.33
N GLY A 77 1.99 23.14 -17.55
CA GLY A 77 1.44 23.71 -18.78
C GLY A 77 0.06 23.19 -19.16
N GLY A 78 -0.44 22.16 -18.48
CA GLY A 78 -1.69 21.49 -18.83
C GLY A 78 -1.54 19.98 -18.69
N THR A 79 -2.22 19.23 -19.56
CA THR A 79 -2.12 17.77 -19.61
C THR A 79 -1.29 17.38 -20.83
N GLU A 80 -0.23 16.62 -20.63
CA GLU A 80 0.66 16.12 -21.69
C GLU A 80 0.71 14.59 -21.62
N SER A 81 0.98 13.94 -22.75
CA SER A 81 1.09 12.48 -22.79
C SER A 81 2.46 12.02 -22.30
N LEU A 82 2.56 10.82 -21.73
CA LEU A 82 3.84 10.24 -21.29
C LEU A 82 4.89 10.25 -22.40
N GLU A 83 4.48 9.93 -23.63
CA GLU A 83 5.36 10.00 -24.81
C GLU A 83 5.92 11.40 -25.04
N GLU A 84 5.13 12.44 -24.82
CA GLU A 84 5.48 13.83 -25.08
C GLU A 84 6.42 14.36 -23.99
N VAL A 85 6.15 13.99 -22.73
CA VAL A 85 7.01 14.30 -21.59
C VAL A 85 8.37 13.61 -21.72
N LEU A 86 8.41 12.36 -22.20
CA LEU A 86 9.64 11.59 -22.37
C LEU A 86 10.34 11.81 -23.71
N ALA A 87 9.69 12.37 -24.73
CA ALA A 87 10.30 12.70 -26.03
C ALA A 87 11.65 13.45 -25.96
N PRO A 88 11.87 14.42 -25.04
CA PRO A 88 13.18 15.07 -24.90
C PRO A 88 14.24 14.22 -24.17
N THR A 89 13.90 13.01 -23.70
CA THR A 89 14.80 12.08 -22.99
C THR A 89 15.28 10.98 -23.92
N ASP A 90 16.56 10.62 -23.82
CA ASP A 90 17.14 9.46 -24.50
C ASP A 90 16.58 8.14 -23.95
N ASN A 91 16.61 7.08 -24.76
CA ASN A 91 16.19 5.77 -24.28
C ASN A 91 17.11 5.26 -23.16
N GLN A 92 16.58 5.25 -21.94
CA GLN A 92 17.26 4.80 -20.73
C GLN A 92 16.52 3.64 -20.08
N THR A 93 17.25 2.80 -19.36
CA THR A 93 16.69 1.70 -18.57
C THR A 93 16.45 2.16 -17.14
N TYR A 94 15.25 1.88 -16.64
CA TYR A 94 14.83 2.16 -15.27
C TYR A 94 14.82 0.85 -14.48
N ASP A 95 15.37 0.89 -13.28
CA ASP A 95 15.44 -0.27 -12.38
C ASP A 95 14.24 -0.34 -11.42
N SER A 96 13.43 0.73 -11.34
CA SER A 96 12.29 0.83 -10.42
C SER A 96 11.31 1.92 -10.83
N ALA A 97 10.07 1.81 -10.35
CA ALA A 97 9.01 2.80 -10.55
C ALA A 97 9.37 4.20 -10.06
N ASP A 98 10.10 4.27 -8.94
CA ASP A 98 10.55 5.54 -8.38
C ASP A 98 11.54 6.26 -9.31
N ASP A 99 12.35 5.51 -10.07
CA ASP A 99 13.33 6.06 -11.02
C ASP A 99 12.61 6.71 -12.21
N VAL A 100 11.59 6.02 -12.74
CA VAL A 100 10.69 6.54 -13.78
C VAL A 100 9.96 7.79 -13.28
N ARG A 101 9.35 7.71 -12.10
CA ARG A 101 8.59 8.82 -11.51
C ARG A 101 9.47 10.03 -11.28
N SER A 102 10.64 9.84 -10.65
CA SER A 102 11.61 10.92 -10.41
C SER A 102 12.02 11.60 -11.72
N ARG A 103 12.19 10.80 -12.79
CA ARG A 103 12.49 11.33 -14.12
C ARG A 103 11.36 12.18 -14.68
N ILE A 104 10.13 11.66 -14.71
CA ILE A 104 8.95 12.38 -15.20
C ILE A 104 8.72 13.67 -14.41
N LEU A 105 8.77 13.59 -13.08
CA LEU A 105 8.61 14.74 -12.20
C LEU A 105 9.65 15.82 -12.46
N GLY A 106 10.90 15.45 -12.74
CA GLY A 106 11.96 16.39 -13.11
C GLY A 106 11.72 17.12 -14.43
N LEU A 107 10.98 16.49 -15.37
CA LEU A 107 10.67 17.07 -16.67
C LEU A 107 9.50 18.06 -16.60
N ILE A 108 8.46 17.74 -15.83
CA ILE A 108 7.24 18.57 -15.71
C ILE A 108 7.38 19.75 -14.73
N HIS A 109 8.39 19.73 -13.85
CA HIS A 109 8.61 20.78 -12.84
C HIS A 109 9.58 21.90 -13.25
N ARG A 110 10.04 21.93 -14.50
CA ARG A 110 11.06 22.89 -14.94
C ARG A 110 10.52 24.29 -15.22
#